data_AF-A0A5S4GHF5-F1
#
_entry.id   AF-A0A5S4GHF5-F1
#
_cell.length_a   1.000
_cell.length_b   1.000
_cell.length_c   1.000
_cell.angle_alpha   90.00
_cell.angle_beta   90.00
_cell.angle_gamma   90.00
#
_symmetry.space_group_name_H-M   'P 1'
#
loop_
_entity.id
_entity.type
_entity.pdbx_description
1 polymer ?
#
loop_
_entity_poly.entity_id
_entity_poly.type
_entity_poly.pdbx_seq_one_letter_code
_entity_poly.pdbx_strand_id
1 'polypeptide(L)'
;MKYGKRLSVLVLSVAAMLPLSATANAAPAGSPSGARACSPGTSYISNQGDIGLGVMFDWRGYGKIYAEGYYDRVLPVGQRTDCAAGFGWPYADGYYVASGYCAEIRTTDSSGRWKYYSTVQAGQSWRPDLGRSYERWEVNQFRC
;
A
#
# COMPACT_ATOMS: atom_id res chain seq x y z
N MET A 1 -13.42 -2.77 -69.21
CA MET A 1 -13.13 -4.06 -69.89
C MET A 1 -11.77 -3.98 -70.56
N LYS A 2 -10.77 -4.75 -70.12
CA LYS A 2 -9.55 -5.08 -70.87
C LYS A 2 -8.94 -6.33 -70.25
N TYR A 3 -9.03 -7.44 -70.98
CA TYR A 3 -8.40 -8.72 -70.69
C TYR A 3 -6.95 -8.72 -71.17
N GLY A 4 -6.06 -9.36 -70.41
CA GLY A 4 -4.71 -9.72 -70.86
C GLY A 4 -4.32 -11.06 -70.24
N LYS A 5 -4.24 -12.10 -71.08
CA LYS A 5 -4.04 -13.52 -70.74
C LYS A 5 -2.55 -13.91 -70.82
N ARG A 6 -2.12 -14.78 -69.89
CA ARG A 6 -1.21 -15.96 -70.05
C ARG A 6 0.29 -15.66 -70.32
N LEU A 7 1.31 -16.48 -69.97
CA LEU A 7 1.47 -17.91 -69.63
C LEU A 7 2.93 -18.18 -69.10
N SER A 8 3.13 -19.30 -68.39
CA SER A 8 4.36 -20.14 -68.26
C SER A 8 5.55 -19.65 -67.40
N VAL A 9 5.97 -20.28 -66.27
CA VAL A 9 6.47 -21.65 -65.92
C VAL A 9 8.01 -21.76 -65.93
N LEU A 10 8.59 -22.14 -64.76
CA LEU A 10 9.85 -22.89 -64.45
C LEU A 10 10.51 -22.31 -63.17
N VAL A 11 10.37 -22.93 -61.98
CA VAL A 11 11.08 -24.12 -61.42
C VAL A 11 12.44 -23.77 -60.77
N LEU A 12 12.69 -24.43 -59.62
CA LEU A 12 13.96 -24.73 -58.93
C LEU A 12 14.40 -23.90 -57.70
N SER A 13 13.97 -24.40 -56.54
CA SER A 13 14.75 -24.81 -55.35
C SER A 13 15.98 -24.01 -54.88
N VAL A 14 15.91 -23.44 -53.66
CA VAL A 14 17.03 -23.50 -52.70
C VAL A 14 16.46 -23.70 -51.29
N ALA A 15 16.76 -24.84 -50.68
CA ALA A 15 16.56 -25.12 -49.27
C ALA A 15 17.61 -24.34 -48.46
N ALA A 16 17.18 -23.49 -47.53
CA ALA A 16 18.04 -22.89 -46.52
C ALA A 16 17.65 -23.45 -45.15
N MET A 17 18.56 -24.25 -44.59
CA MET A 17 18.47 -24.82 -43.24
C MET A 17 18.42 -23.67 -42.21
N LEU A 18 17.40 -23.69 -41.35
CA LEU A 18 17.35 -22.82 -40.16
C LEU A 18 18.23 -23.42 -39.06
N PRO A 19 19.20 -22.69 -38.48
CA PRO A 19 19.93 -23.14 -37.31
C PRO A 19 19.04 -23.09 -36.06
N LEU A 20 18.92 -24.22 -35.36
CA LEU A 20 18.39 -24.30 -34.01
C LEU A 20 19.23 -23.42 -33.08
N SER A 21 18.69 -22.27 -32.68
CA SER A 21 19.20 -21.48 -31.56
C SER A 21 18.23 -21.66 -30.41
N ALA A 22 18.45 -22.71 -29.61
CA ALA A 22 17.72 -22.90 -28.36
C ALA A 22 18.02 -21.71 -27.44
N THR A 23 16.98 -20.96 -27.13
CA THR A 23 16.99 -19.82 -26.19
C THR A 23 17.54 -20.26 -24.85
N ALA A 24 18.54 -19.52 -24.38
CA ALA A 24 19.13 -19.64 -23.06
C ALA A 24 18.05 -19.80 -21.98
N ASN A 25 18.23 -20.80 -21.10
CA ASN A 25 17.49 -20.91 -19.86
C ASN A 25 17.61 -19.58 -19.10
N ALA A 26 16.50 -18.84 -19.04
CA ALA A 26 16.34 -17.74 -18.11
C ALA A 26 16.36 -18.34 -16.70
N ALA A 27 17.50 -18.20 -16.01
CA ALA A 27 17.54 -18.36 -14.56
C ALA A 27 16.45 -17.43 -13.97
N PRO A 28 15.68 -17.87 -12.96
CA PRO A 28 14.78 -16.97 -12.27
C PRO A 28 15.65 -15.88 -11.64
N ALA A 29 15.58 -14.68 -12.22
CA ALA A 29 16.09 -13.49 -11.60
C ALA A 29 15.32 -13.34 -10.29
N GLY A 30 15.93 -13.81 -9.20
CA GLY A 30 15.51 -13.46 -7.86
C GLY A 30 15.52 -11.94 -7.80
N SER A 31 14.34 -11.34 -7.98
CA SER A 31 14.17 -9.91 -7.83
C SER A 31 14.66 -9.58 -6.43
N PRO A 32 15.72 -8.77 -6.26
CA PRO A 32 16.03 -8.29 -4.94
C PRO A 32 14.78 -7.52 -4.49
N SER A 33 14.08 -8.07 -3.50
CA SER A 33 13.03 -7.35 -2.79
C SER A 33 13.74 -6.21 -2.09
N GLY A 34 13.90 -5.11 -2.82
CA GLY A 34 14.41 -3.85 -2.33
C GLY A 34 13.34 -3.26 -1.43
N ALA A 35 13.12 -3.89 -0.27
CA ALA A 35 12.40 -3.30 0.83
C ALA A 35 13.19 -2.06 1.24
N ARG A 36 12.85 -0.92 0.63
CA ARG A 36 13.38 0.36 1.05
C ARG A 36 12.84 0.59 2.46
N ALA A 37 13.74 0.66 3.43
CA ALA A 37 13.37 1.08 4.77
C ALA A 37 12.71 2.45 4.65
N CYS A 38 11.46 2.55 5.11
CA CYS A 38 10.72 3.81 5.11
C CYS A 38 11.50 4.81 5.95
N SER A 39 12.12 5.81 5.31
CA SER A 39 12.69 6.93 6.03
C SER A 39 11.52 7.58 6.78
N PRO A 40 11.60 7.78 8.11
CA PRO A 40 10.48 8.32 8.87
C PRO A 40 10.20 9.76 8.42
N GLY A 41 9.32 9.90 7.43
CA GLY A 41 8.80 11.16 6.95
C GLY A 41 7.60 11.50 7.79
N THR A 42 7.74 12.52 8.66
CA THR A 42 6.62 13.15 9.39
C THR A 42 5.70 12.15 10.12
N SER A 43 4.59 12.61 10.74
CA SER A 43 3.74 11.77 11.60
C SER A 43 3.07 10.63 10.80
N TYR A 44 3.13 9.37 11.24
CA TYR A 44 2.53 8.25 10.48
C TYR A 44 1.71 7.30 11.35
N ILE A 45 0.73 6.63 10.73
CA ILE A 45 -0.03 5.52 11.32
C ILE A 45 0.51 4.20 10.77
N SER A 46 0.79 3.27 11.67
CA SER A 46 1.15 1.89 11.39
C SER A 46 -0.02 0.98 11.78
N ASN A 47 -0.47 0.14 10.86
CA ASN A 47 -1.46 -0.89 11.16
C ASN A 47 -0.75 -2.18 11.57
N GLN A 48 -0.84 -2.54 12.85
CA GLN A 48 -0.28 -3.78 13.40
C GLN A 48 -1.37 -4.75 13.88
N GLY A 49 -2.63 -4.50 13.51
CA GLY A 49 -3.75 -5.38 13.83
C GLY A 49 -3.98 -6.49 12.82
N ASP A 50 -5.12 -7.17 12.96
CA ASP A 50 -5.46 -8.33 12.12
C ASP A 50 -6.24 -7.98 10.85
N ILE A 51 -6.72 -6.74 10.74
CA ILE A 51 -7.59 -6.28 9.64
C ILE A 51 -7.12 -4.95 9.07
N GLY A 52 -7.65 -4.59 7.90
CA GLY A 52 -7.44 -3.26 7.32
C GLY A 52 -7.89 -2.15 8.28
N LEU A 53 -7.09 -1.08 8.33
CA LEU A 53 -7.35 0.08 9.18
C LEU A 53 -7.81 1.25 8.33
N GLY A 54 -8.97 1.83 8.62
CA GLY A 54 -9.36 3.09 8.01
C GLY A 54 -8.44 4.20 8.51
N VAL A 55 -7.82 4.95 7.61
CA VAL A 55 -6.94 6.07 7.95
C VAL A 55 -7.35 7.34 7.22
N MET A 56 -7.08 8.47 7.84
CA MET A 56 -7.42 9.81 7.35
C MET A 56 -6.13 10.58 7.16
N PHE A 57 -5.96 11.17 5.99
CA PHE A 57 -4.81 12.00 5.68
C PHE A 57 -4.84 13.28 6.50
N ASP A 58 -5.98 13.97 6.49
CA ASP A 58 -6.24 15.22 7.18
C ASP A 58 -7.57 15.12 7.90
N TRP A 59 -7.61 15.44 9.19
CA TRP A 59 -8.85 15.38 9.97
C TRP A 59 -9.70 16.62 9.71
N ARG A 60 -10.67 16.47 8.82
CA ARG A 60 -11.68 17.47 8.49
C ARG A 60 -12.97 17.16 9.22
N GLY A 61 -13.04 17.45 10.51
CA GLY A 61 -14.18 17.07 11.34
C GLY A 61 -14.19 17.76 12.69
N TYR A 62 -15.27 17.58 13.46
CA TYR A 62 -15.40 18.13 14.81
C TYR A 62 -15.47 17.00 15.84
N GLY A 63 -14.63 17.08 16.87
CA GLY A 63 -14.53 16.04 17.90
C GLY A 63 -14.10 14.69 17.31
N LYS A 64 -14.94 13.65 17.48
CA LYS A 64 -14.71 12.28 16.98
C LYS A 64 -15.41 11.99 15.64
N ILE A 65 -16.02 12.99 15.02
CA ILE A 65 -16.79 12.83 13.79
C ILE A 65 -15.96 13.36 12.62
N TYR A 66 -15.70 12.49 11.65
CA TYR A 66 -15.02 12.83 10.41
C TYR A 66 -16.04 13.28 9.35
N ALA A 67 -15.78 14.38 8.62
CA ALA A 67 -16.80 14.95 7.71
C ALA A 67 -16.87 14.24 6.35
N GLU A 68 -15.81 13.57 5.91
CA GLU A 68 -15.74 12.94 4.58
C GLU A 68 -16.15 11.45 4.60
N GLY A 69 -16.79 10.99 5.69
CA GLY A 69 -17.25 9.62 5.87
C GLY A 69 -16.56 8.94 7.05
N TYR A 70 -16.13 7.69 6.89
CA TYR A 70 -15.42 6.96 7.95
C TYR A 70 -13.91 7.09 7.87
N TYR A 71 -13.33 7.22 6.67
CA TYR A 71 -11.89 7.29 6.42
C TYR A 71 -11.63 7.62 4.93
N ASP A 72 -10.42 8.07 4.62
CA ASP A 72 -10.00 8.34 3.23
C ASP A 72 -9.56 7.05 2.51
N ARG A 73 -8.87 6.17 3.24
CA ARG A 73 -8.37 4.91 2.68
C ARG A 73 -8.19 3.84 3.74
N VAL A 74 -8.20 2.58 3.30
CA VAL A 74 -7.83 1.42 4.13
C VAL A 74 -6.34 1.13 4.01
N LEU A 75 -5.63 1.19 5.13
CA LEU A 75 -4.24 0.78 5.28
C LEU A 75 -4.17 -0.73 5.54
N PRO A 76 -3.51 -1.52 4.68
CA PRO A 76 -3.35 -2.96 4.90
C PRO A 76 -2.59 -3.28 6.19
N VAL A 77 -2.76 -4.49 6.68
CA VAL A 77 -2.03 -5.01 7.85
C VAL A 77 -0.52 -5.00 7.59
N GLY A 78 0.25 -4.64 8.61
CA GLY A 78 1.72 -4.59 8.56
C GLY A 78 2.28 -3.41 7.77
N GLN A 79 1.42 -2.47 7.34
CA GLN A 79 1.83 -1.32 6.53
C GLN A 79 1.77 -0.01 7.33
N ARG A 80 2.43 1.01 6.78
CA ARG A 80 2.43 2.39 7.31
C ARG A 80 1.97 3.39 6.27
N THR A 81 1.28 4.44 6.69
CA THR A 81 0.77 5.47 5.77
C THR A 81 1.86 6.18 4.97
N ASP A 82 3.07 6.30 5.50
CA ASP A 82 4.17 7.02 4.84
C ASP A 82 4.88 6.23 3.74
N CYS A 83 4.72 4.90 3.70
CA CYS A 83 5.45 4.07 2.76
C CYS A 83 4.69 2.88 2.18
N ALA A 84 3.45 2.65 2.59
CA ALA A 84 2.58 1.69 1.94
C ALA A 84 2.42 2.05 0.46
N ALA A 85 2.51 1.04 -0.41
CA ALA A 85 2.26 1.20 -1.82
C ALA A 85 0.90 1.87 -2.05
N GLY A 86 0.90 2.95 -2.83
CA GLY A 86 -0.30 3.75 -3.11
C GLY A 86 -0.59 4.86 -2.10
N PHE A 87 -0.10 4.81 -0.86
CA PHE A 87 -0.28 5.88 0.13
C PHE A 87 0.78 6.98 -0.04
N GLY A 88 2.02 6.71 0.38
CA GLY A 88 3.11 7.69 0.35
C GLY A 88 2.77 9.00 1.06
N TRP A 89 1.93 8.95 2.10
CA TRP A 89 1.44 10.16 2.75
C TRP A 89 2.53 10.75 3.65
N PRO A 90 2.85 12.06 3.51
CA PRO A 90 3.80 12.69 4.42
C PRO A 90 3.30 12.63 5.86
N TYR A 91 1.98 12.71 6.08
CA TYR A 91 1.42 12.48 7.39
C TYR A 91 0.03 11.82 7.31
N ALA A 92 -0.46 11.35 8.46
CA ALA A 92 -1.86 11.02 8.65
C ALA A 92 -2.34 11.73 9.92
N ASP A 93 -3.62 12.00 10.05
CA ASP A 93 -4.19 12.77 11.17
C ASP A 93 -5.17 11.95 12.01
N GLY A 94 -5.67 10.83 11.49
CA GLY A 94 -6.65 10.04 12.21
C GLY A 94 -6.83 8.64 11.66
N TYR A 95 -7.55 7.83 12.42
CA TYR A 95 -7.92 6.47 12.06
C TYR A 95 -9.36 6.18 12.43
N TYR A 96 -9.89 5.12 11.82
CA TYR A 96 -11.19 4.53 12.10
C TYR A 96 -11.02 3.05 12.47
N VAL A 97 -11.57 2.69 13.62
CA VAL A 97 -11.61 1.32 14.12
C VAL A 97 -12.87 0.64 13.56
N ALA A 98 -12.69 -0.49 12.89
CA ALA A 98 -13.80 -1.21 12.27
C ALA A 98 -14.85 -1.67 13.29
N SER A 99 -16.09 -1.81 12.85
CA SER A 99 -17.15 -2.39 13.67
C SER A 99 -16.83 -3.83 14.05
N GLY A 100 -17.07 -4.21 15.31
CA GLY A 100 -16.71 -5.53 15.85
C GLY A 100 -15.23 -5.69 16.23
N TYR A 101 -14.43 -4.62 16.15
CA TYR A 101 -13.02 -4.62 16.53
C TYR A 101 -12.73 -3.50 17.52
N CYS A 102 -11.84 -3.74 18.46
CA CYS A 102 -11.31 -2.76 19.39
C CYS A 102 -9.87 -2.49 18.96
N ALA A 103 -9.33 -1.32 19.29
CA ALA A 103 -7.95 -0.99 18.94
C ALA A 103 -7.14 -0.61 20.17
N GLU A 104 -5.97 -1.24 20.33
CA GLU A 104 -4.93 -0.71 21.20
C GLU A 104 -4.08 0.28 20.40
N ILE A 105 -3.87 1.45 21.00
CA ILE A 105 -3.11 2.53 20.40
C ILE A 105 -1.81 2.69 21.17
N ARG A 106 -0.70 2.58 20.46
CA ARG A 106 0.64 2.87 20.98
C ARG A 106 1.21 4.07 20.25
N THR A 107 1.94 4.91 20.96
CA THR A 107 2.63 6.06 20.41
C THR A 107 4.03 6.15 21.00
N THR A 108 4.95 6.82 20.32
CA THR A 108 6.26 7.12 20.91
C THR A 108 6.13 8.21 21.99
N ASP A 109 7.05 8.33 22.93
CA ASP A 109 7.22 9.50 23.81
C ASP A 109 8.19 10.53 23.20
N SER A 110 8.54 11.60 23.93
CA SER A 110 9.51 12.61 23.46
C SER A 110 10.92 12.04 23.24
N SER A 111 11.23 10.90 23.86
CA SER A 111 12.49 10.16 23.69
C SER A 111 12.39 9.09 22.61
N GLY A 112 11.26 9.00 21.89
CA GLY A 112 11.03 8.02 20.83
C GLY A 112 10.64 6.62 21.31
N ARG A 113 10.38 6.42 22.61
CA ARG A 113 10.03 5.10 23.15
C ARG A 113 8.54 4.83 23.01
N TRP A 114 8.18 3.63 22.57
CA TRP A 114 6.78 3.22 22.46
C TRP A 114 6.13 3.09 23.84
N LYS A 115 4.95 3.70 23.99
CA LYS A 115 4.09 3.59 25.16
C LYS A 115 2.65 3.32 24.74
N TYR A 116 1.91 2.64 25.60
CA TYR A 116 0.46 2.59 25.51
C TYR A 116 -0.11 4.00 25.60
N TYR A 117 -1.10 4.28 24.77
CA TYR A 117 -1.81 5.56 24.77
C TYR A 117 -3.27 5.37 25.20
N SER A 118 -4.01 4.48 24.51
CA SER A 118 -5.43 4.29 24.76
C SER A 118 -5.95 2.99 24.16
N THR A 119 -7.17 2.63 24.54
CA THR A 119 -7.96 1.59 23.90
C THR A 119 -9.22 2.24 23.32
N VAL A 120 -9.43 2.06 22.03
CA VAL A 120 -10.56 2.64 21.29
C VAL A 120 -11.58 1.55 21.00
N GLN A 121 -12.85 1.86 21.24
CA GLN A 121 -13.96 0.94 21.01
C GLN A 121 -14.31 0.81 19.52
N ALA A 122 -15.07 -0.23 19.20
CA ALA A 122 -15.53 -0.51 17.85
C ALA A 122 -16.32 0.65 17.21
N GLY A 123 -16.10 0.84 15.91
CA GLY A 123 -16.83 1.82 15.10
C GLY A 123 -16.51 3.28 15.42
N GLN A 124 -15.39 3.56 16.09
CA GLN A 124 -14.98 4.92 16.42
C GLN A 124 -13.89 5.44 15.48
N SER A 125 -14.06 6.68 15.04
CA SER A 125 -12.99 7.49 14.46
C SER A 125 -12.31 8.30 15.56
N TRP A 126 -10.99 8.42 15.49
CA TRP A 126 -10.24 9.15 16.50
C TRP A 126 -9.05 9.90 15.88
N ARG A 127 -8.90 11.18 16.27
CA ARG A 127 -7.68 11.98 16.13
C ARG A 127 -7.04 12.19 17.51
N PRO A 128 -5.92 11.52 17.83
CA PRO A 128 -5.24 11.75 19.08
C PRO A 128 -4.61 13.15 19.04
N ASP A 129 -4.91 14.00 20.01
CA ASP A 129 -4.19 15.27 20.17
C ASP A 129 -2.98 15.02 21.09
N LEU A 130 -1.82 14.73 20.50
CA LEU A 130 -0.57 14.50 21.25
C LEU A 130 0.40 15.69 21.17
N GLY A 131 0.03 16.76 20.45
CA GLY A 131 0.74 18.03 20.39
C GLY A 131 2.19 17.96 19.87
N ARG A 132 2.53 17.02 18.98
CA ARG A 132 3.92 16.79 18.55
C ARG A 132 4.14 16.95 17.04
N SER A 133 5.32 17.46 16.70
CA SER A 133 5.73 17.67 15.29
C SER A 133 5.95 16.38 14.50
N TYR A 134 6.23 15.26 15.18
CA TYR A 134 6.49 13.94 14.60
C TYR A 134 5.85 12.85 15.46
N GLU A 135 4.62 12.48 15.15
CA GLU A 135 3.83 11.49 15.88
C GLU A 135 3.85 10.14 15.16
N ARG A 136 4.31 9.10 15.86
CA ARG A 136 4.27 7.74 15.34
C ARG A 136 3.18 7.00 16.09
N TRP A 137 2.28 6.37 15.35
CA TRP A 137 1.20 5.59 15.92
C TRP A 137 1.24 4.16 15.43
N GLU A 138 0.97 3.26 16.36
CA GLU A 138 0.72 1.86 16.10
C GLU A 138 -0.70 1.57 16.56
N VAL A 139 -1.53 1.12 15.62
CA VAL A 139 -2.93 0.80 15.85
C VAL A 139 -3.07 -0.70 15.66
N ASN A 140 -3.36 -1.39 16.76
CA ASN A 140 -3.53 -2.83 16.79
C ASN A 140 -5.01 -3.16 17.00
N GLN A 141 -5.71 -3.45 15.90
CA GLN A 141 -7.10 -3.88 15.92
C GLN A 141 -7.22 -5.37 16.27
N PHE A 142 -8.01 -5.68 17.30
CA PHE A 142 -8.34 -7.03 17.77
C PHE A 142 -9.86 -7.17 17.89
N ARG A 143 -10.39 -8.40 17.87
CA ARG A 143 -11.83 -8.60 18.09
C ARG A 143 -12.22 -8.23 19.51
N CYS A 144 -13.21 -7.32 19.63
CA CYS A 144 -14.09 -7.35 20.80
C CYS A 144 -15.15 -8.45 20.57
#